data_AF-A0A2G9TC06-F1
#
_entry.id   AF-A0A2G9TC06-F1
#
_cell.length_a   1.000
_cell.length_b   1.000
_cell.length_c   1.000
_cell.angle_alpha   90.00
_cell.angle_beta   90.00
_cell.angle_gamma   90.00
#
_symmetry.space_group_name_H-M   'P 1'
#
loop_
_entity.id
_entity.type
_entity.pdbx_description
1 polymer ?
#
loop_
_entity_poly.entity_id
_entity_poly.type
_entity_poly.pdbx_seq_one_letter_code
_entity_poly.pdbx_strand_id
1 'polypeptide(L)'
;MRLVSRKRREHLTADDIKKNKSFMQSLASGAAVGDEDFKSLQHRKSLAPPGRMPTTWEEYVGAAPGAAPPLGRAQILKQNEKQFTALIGMSEDFPMGVDVLLDILEIVAPFKHLDKLRRFCEARLPPGFP
;
A
#
# COMPACT_ATOMS: atom_id res chain seq x y z
N MET A 1 -16.55 -9.73 11.55
CA MET A 1 -15.30 -10.23 10.95
C MET A 1 -14.17 -9.24 11.23
N ARG A 2 -12.92 -9.68 11.24
CA ARG A 2 -11.76 -8.80 11.47
C ARG A 2 -10.84 -8.83 10.26
N LEU A 3 -10.64 -7.69 9.61
CA LEU A 3 -9.65 -7.54 8.55
C LEU A 3 -8.31 -7.19 9.21
N VAL A 4 -7.30 -8.02 9.00
CA VAL A 4 -5.93 -7.77 9.47
C VAL A 4 -5.05 -7.49 8.26
N SER A 5 -4.57 -6.26 8.16
CA SER A 5 -3.64 -5.82 7.11
C SER A 5 -2.26 -5.63 7.71
N ARG A 6 -1.24 -6.25 7.11
CA ARG A 6 0.17 -6.12 7.53
C ARG A 6 1.00 -5.48 6.43
N LYS A 7 1.81 -4.48 6.77
CA LYS A 7 2.74 -3.82 5.84
C LYS A 7 4.16 -3.92 6.36
N ARG A 8 5.07 -4.44 5.54
CA ARG A 8 6.53 -4.46 5.79
C ARG A 8 7.08 -3.04 5.75
N ARG A 9 8.05 -2.75 6.60
CA ARG A 9 8.62 -1.39 6.85
C ARG A 9 10.11 -1.40 7.11
N GLU A 10 10.76 -2.56 7.13
CA GLU A 10 12.21 -2.67 7.31
C GLU A 10 13.01 -1.99 6.19
N HIS A 11 12.36 -1.69 5.06
CA HIS A 11 12.92 -0.94 3.94
C HIS A 11 12.71 0.59 4.04
N LEU A 12 12.04 1.08 5.09
CA LEU A 12 11.72 2.50 5.27
C LEU A 12 12.46 3.05 6.50
N THR A 13 13.05 4.24 6.34
CA THR A 13 13.54 5.01 7.48
C THR A 13 12.38 5.66 8.25
N ALA A 14 12.65 6.15 9.46
CA ALA A 14 11.66 6.91 10.23
C ALA A 14 11.17 8.15 9.46
N ASP A 15 12.08 8.83 8.75
CA ASP A 15 11.76 9.98 7.90
C ASP A 15 10.89 9.58 6.71
N ASP A 16 11.15 8.43 6.07
CA ASP A 16 10.30 7.91 4.98
C ASP A 16 8.87 7.68 5.48
N ILE A 17 8.73 7.07 6.66
CA ILE A 17 7.41 6.81 7.25
C ILE A 17 6.66 8.12 7.49
N LYS A 18 7.35 9.16 7.97
CA LYS A 18 6.77 10.49 8.21
C LYS A 18 6.34 11.17 6.91
N LYS A 19 7.23 11.21 5.91
CA LYS A 19 6.97 11.80 4.59
C LYS A 19 5.84 11.08 3.85
N ASN A 20 5.86 9.74 3.83
CA ASN A 20 4.80 8.95 3.19
C ASN A 20 3.45 9.18 3.88
N LYS A 21 3.44 9.35 5.21
CA LYS A 21 2.21 9.66 5.94
C LYS A 21 1.66 11.04 5.56
N SER A 22 2.50 12.08 5.51
CA SER A 22 2.06 13.43 5.13
C SER A 22 1.60 13.50 3.68
N PHE A 23 2.32 12.83 2.77
CA PHE A 23 1.96 12.74 1.36
C PHE A 23 0.59 12.07 1.17
N MET A 24 0.38 10.91 1.78
CA MET A 24 -0.91 10.21 1.71
C MET A 24 -2.06 11.02 2.33
N GLN A 25 -1.78 11.79 3.39
CA GLN A 25 -2.78 12.66 4.00
C GLN A 25 -3.16 13.81 3.07
N SER A 26 -2.18 14.46 2.44
CA SER A 26 -2.39 15.52 1.43
C SER A 26 -3.22 15.01 0.24
N LEU A 27 -2.89 13.80 -0.25
CA LEU A 27 -3.64 13.14 -1.31
C LEU A 27 -5.08 12.84 -0.91
N ALA A 28 -5.30 12.37 0.33
CA ALA A 28 -6.64 12.05 0.84
C ALA A 28 -7.50 13.30 1.11
N SER A 29 -6.89 14.43 1.47
CA SER A 29 -7.63 15.69 1.66
C SER A 29 -7.94 16.42 0.36
N GLY A 30 -7.49 15.91 -0.79
CA GLY A 30 -7.70 16.54 -2.09
C GLY A 30 -6.93 17.84 -2.27
N ALA A 31 -5.89 18.08 -1.45
CA ALA A 31 -4.99 19.20 -1.67
C ALA A 31 -4.22 18.97 -2.98
N ALA A 32 -3.98 20.05 -3.73
CA ALA A 32 -3.10 19.97 -4.90
C ALA A 32 -1.70 19.58 -4.41
N VAL A 33 -1.30 18.34 -4.70
CA VAL A 33 0.09 17.89 -4.56
C VAL A 33 0.90 18.77 -5.50
N GLY A 34 1.69 19.69 -4.94
CA GLY A 34 2.47 20.64 -5.73
C GLY A 34 3.60 19.92 -6.46
N ASP A 35 4.13 20.53 -7.52
CA ASP A 35 5.31 19.99 -8.23
C ASP A 35 6.52 19.76 -7.30
N GLU A 36 6.61 20.54 -6.22
CA GLU A 36 7.63 20.37 -5.16
C GLU A 36 7.45 19.06 -4.37
N ASP A 37 6.22 18.60 -4.14
CA ASP A 37 5.96 17.29 -3.52
C ASP A 37 6.41 16.15 -4.45
N PHE A 38 6.29 16.32 -5.76
CA PHE A 38 6.82 15.38 -6.76
C PHE A 38 8.35 15.43 -6.84
N LYS A 39 8.99 16.59 -6.69
CA LYS A 39 10.45 16.68 -6.54
C LYS A 39 10.95 15.93 -5.30
N SER A 40 10.13 15.79 -4.26
CA SER A 40 10.49 14.98 -3.09
C SER A 40 10.52 13.46 -3.35
N LEU A 41 9.95 13.00 -4.48
CA LEU A 41 10.07 11.63 -4.99
C LEU A 41 11.41 11.36 -5.69
N GLN A 42 12.35 12.31 -5.64
CA GLN A 42 13.71 12.12 -6.14
C GLN A 42 14.33 10.81 -5.66
N HIS A 43 15.04 10.15 -6.59
CA HIS A 43 15.72 8.88 -6.38
C HIS A 43 16.56 8.91 -5.10
N ARG A 44 16.14 8.14 -4.09
CA ARG A 44 16.89 7.96 -2.85
C ARG A 44 17.93 6.86 -3.02
N LYS A 45 19.07 7.02 -2.34
CA LYS A 45 20.05 5.94 -2.21
C LYS A 45 19.37 4.75 -1.51
N SER A 46 19.69 3.55 -1.99
CA SER A 46 19.27 2.31 -1.33
C SER A 46 19.77 2.27 0.11
N LEU A 47 19.05 1.54 0.97
CA LEU A 47 19.54 1.23 2.30
C LEU A 47 20.86 0.45 2.20
N ALA A 48 21.69 0.58 3.23
CA ALA A 48 22.86 -0.28 3.36
C ALA A 48 22.46 -1.76 3.26
N PRO A 49 23.32 -2.62 2.70
CA PRO A 49 23.08 -4.06 2.68
C PRO A 49 22.72 -4.57 4.09
N PRO A 50 21.79 -5.53 4.22
CA PRO A 50 21.53 -6.15 5.51
C PRO A 50 22.79 -6.83 6.02
N GLY A 51 22.98 -6.81 7.36
CA GLY A 51 24.02 -7.61 7.99
C GLY A 51 23.79 -9.10 7.78
N ARG A 52 24.83 -9.92 7.99
CA ARG A 52 24.70 -11.38 7.93
C ARG A 52 23.78 -11.85 9.06
N MET A 53 22.68 -12.50 8.70
CA MET A 53 21.79 -13.14 9.66
C MET A 53 22.42 -14.42 10.20
N PRO A 54 22.17 -14.77 11.47
CA PRO A 54 22.67 -16.02 12.06
C PRO A 54 21.93 -17.27 11.55
N THR A 55 20.86 -17.10 10.76
CA THR A 55 20.04 -18.20 10.25
C THR A 55 20.87 -19.20 9.46
N THR A 56 20.88 -20.45 9.90
CA THR A 56 21.57 -21.54 9.21
C THR A 56 20.65 -22.24 8.22
N TRP A 57 21.23 -23.06 7.35
CA TRP A 57 20.46 -23.85 6.40
C TRP A 57 19.56 -24.87 7.10
N GLU A 58 20.07 -25.47 8.18
CA GLU A 58 19.36 -26.46 8.99
C GLU A 58 18.12 -25.84 9.67
N GLU A 59 18.25 -24.62 10.17
CA GLU A 59 17.12 -23.87 10.75
C GLU A 59 16.06 -23.53 9.69
N TYR A 60 16.49 -23.17 8.48
CA TYR A 60 15.57 -22.85 7.38
C TYR A 60 14.83 -24.09 6.87
N VAL A 61 15.54 -25.19 6.61
CA VAL A 61 14.94 -26.41 6.04
C VAL A 61 14.05 -27.15 7.06
N GLY A 62 14.36 -27.03 8.36
CA GLY A 62 13.57 -27.61 9.44
C GLY A 62 12.37 -26.77 9.87
N ALA A 63 12.18 -25.57 9.30
CA ALA A 63 11.11 -24.67 9.71
C ALA A 63 9.72 -25.20 9.33
N ALA A 64 8.75 -25.03 10.23
CA ALA A 64 7.37 -25.40 9.96
C ALA A 64 6.77 -24.54 8.81
N PRO A 65 5.82 -25.09 8.03
CA PRO A 65 5.14 -24.32 6.99
C PRO A 65 4.55 -23.01 7.55
N GLY A 66 4.92 -21.88 6.94
CA GLY A 66 4.48 -20.54 7.37
C GLY A 66 5.30 -19.91 8.51
N ALA A 67 6.29 -20.61 9.05
CA ALA A 67 7.17 -20.15 10.13
C ALA A 67 8.65 -20.13 9.72
N ALA A 68 8.93 -19.90 8.43
CA ALA A 68 10.31 -19.81 7.95
C ALA A 68 11.07 -18.66 8.64
N PRO A 69 12.34 -18.88 9.01
CA PRO A 69 13.14 -17.84 9.64
C PRO A 69 13.34 -16.66 8.67
N PRO A 70 13.41 -15.42 9.17
CA PRO A 70 13.57 -14.24 8.34
C PRO A 70 14.95 -14.23 7.67
N LEU A 71 14.97 -14.09 6.34
CA LEU A 71 16.20 -13.96 5.57
C LEU A 71 16.49 -12.47 5.29
N GLY A 72 17.73 -12.05 5.54
CA GLY A 72 18.16 -10.67 5.31
C GLY A 72 17.81 -9.71 6.44
N ARG A 73 17.19 -8.56 6.14
CA ARG A 73 16.87 -7.57 7.19
C ARG A 73 15.70 -8.07 8.05
N ALA A 74 15.81 -7.95 9.38
CA ALA A 74 14.73 -8.27 10.30
C ALA A 74 13.44 -7.53 9.90
N GLN A 75 12.35 -8.27 9.74
CA GLN A 75 11.08 -7.71 9.26
C GLN A 75 10.49 -6.76 10.31
N ILE A 76 10.10 -5.58 9.87
CA ILE A 76 9.39 -4.60 10.69
C ILE A 76 7.99 -4.48 10.12
N LEU A 77 6.97 -4.90 10.87
CA LEU A 77 5.59 -4.92 10.40
C LEU A 77 4.76 -3.84 11.07
N LYS A 78 4.01 -3.07 10.28
CA LYS A 78 2.84 -2.35 10.79
C LYS A 78 1.61 -3.20 10.56
N GLN A 79 0.99 -3.65 11.64
CA GLN A 79 -0.32 -4.29 11.63
C GLN A 79 -1.41 -3.23 11.77
N ASN A 80 -2.46 -3.34 10.97
CA ASN A 80 -3.70 -2.58 11.13
C ASN A 80 -4.85 -3.57 11.17
N GLU A 81 -5.65 -3.48 12.22
CA GLU A 81 -6.84 -4.31 12.40
C GLU A 81 -8.06 -3.43 12.27
N LYS A 82 -8.98 -3.82 11.40
CA LYS A 82 -10.28 -3.16 11.26
C LYS A 82 -11.36 -4.19 11.53
N GLN A 83 -12.12 -3.97 12.59
CA GLN A 83 -13.36 -4.71 12.80
C GLN A 83 -14.40 -4.17 11.82
N PHE A 84 -15.06 -5.07 11.10
CA PHE A 84 -16.15 -4.67 10.22
C PHE A 84 -17.27 -5.71 10.26
N THR A 85 -18.48 -5.20 10.08
CA THR A 85 -19.68 -5.99 9.84
C THR A 85 -19.93 -5.95 8.34
N ALA A 86 -19.75 -7.08 7.67
CA ALA A 86 -20.12 -7.19 6.28
C ALA A 86 -21.65 -7.26 6.20
N LEU A 87 -22.26 -6.28 5.53
CA LEU A 87 -23.68 -6.27 5.21
C LEU A 87 -23.78 -6.42 3.70
N ILE A 88 -24.57 -7.39 3.24
CA ILE A 88 -24.91 -7.56 1.84
C ILE A 88 -26.38 -7.18 1.72
N GLY A 89 -26.66 -6.09 1.02
CA GLY A 89 -28.01 -5.71 0.61
C GLY A 89 -28.23 -6.17 -0.83
N MET A 90 -29.26 -6.98 -1.06
CA MET A 90 -29.69 -7.39 -2.40
C MET A 90 -31.13 -6.92 -2.62
N SER A 91 -31.45 -6.50 -3.84
CA SER A 91 -32.79 -6.12 -4.26
C SER A 91 -33.01 -6.68 -5.66
N GLU A 92 -34.11 -7.37 -5.88
CA GLU A 92 -34.48 -7.85 -7.23
C GLU A 92 -34.82 -6.65 -8.13
N ASP A 93 -35.51 -5.65 -7.57
CA ASP A 93 -35.84 -4.39 -8.26
C ASP A 93 -34.86 -3.28 -7.86
N PHE A 94 -33.56 -3.49 -8.06
CA PHE A 94 -32.59 -2.41 -7.79
C PHE A 94 -32.77 -1.30 -8.84
N PRO A 95 -33.07 -0.05 -8.45
CA PRO A 95 -33.54 1.00 -9.37
C PRO A 95 -32.44 1.59 -10.27
N MET A 96 -31.26 0.98 -10.32
CA MET A 96 -30.08 1.54 -10.98
C MET A 96 -29.21 0.44 -11.59
N GLY A 97 -28.77 0.64 -12.84
CA GLY A 97 -27.81 -0.26 -13.48
C GLY A 97 -26.42 -0.18 -12.86
N VAL A 98 -25.61 -1.22 -13.06
CA VAL A 98 -24.22 -1.27 -12.56
C VAL A 98 -23.39 -0.09 -13.06
N ASP A 99 -23.56 0.31 -14.32
CA ASP A 99 -22.79 1.39 -14.94
C ASP A 99 -23.02 2.74 -14.24
N VAL A 100 -24.30 3.09 -13.99
CA VAL A 100 -24.67 4.33 -13.29
C VAL A 100 -24.18 4.33 -11.83
N LEU A 101 -24.20 3.15 -11.19
CA LEU A 101 -23.65 3.00 -9.83
C LEU A 101 -22.14 3.23 -9.81
N LEU A 102 -21.40 2.73 -10.81
CA LEU A 102 -19.96 2.95 -10.94
C LEU A 102 -19.64 4.42 -11.17
N ASP A 103 -20.39 5.12 -12.00
CA ASP A 103 -20.24 6.57 -12.24
C ASP A 103 -20.46 7.37 -10.94
N ILE A 104 -21.49 7.02 -10.17
CA ILE A 104 -21.75 7.66 -8.86
C ILE A 104 -20.63 7.35 -7.88
N LEU A 105 -20.16 6.10 -7.82
CA LEU A 105 -19.04 5.72 -6.96
C LEU A 105 -17.75 6.43 -7.36
N GLU A 106 -17.51 6.70 -8.63
CA GLU A 106 -16.37 7.50 -9.08
C GLU A 106 -16.43 8.95 -8.59
N ILE A 107 -17.62 9.55 -8.60
CA ILE A 107 -17.85 10.93 -8.12
C ILE A 107 -17.81 11.01 -6.58
N VAL A 108 -18.42 10.03 -5.89
CA VAL A 108 -18.61 10.04 -4.44
C VAL A 108 -17.43 9.43 -3.69
N ALA A 109 -16.66 8.53 -4.31
CA ALA A 109 -15.52 7.92 -3.65
C ALA A 109 -14.53 9.00 -3.21
N PRO A 110 -13.97 8.90 -2.00
CA PRO A 110 -12.98 9.85 -1.49
C PRO A 110 -11.69 9.86 -2.32
N PHE A 111 -11.53 8.94 -3.28
CA PHE A 111 -10.45 8.95 -4.26
C PHE A 111 -10.81 9.87 -5.43
N LYS A 112 -10.80 11.19 -5.19
CA LYS A 112 -10.95 12.26 -6.20
C LYS A 112 -9.87 12.27 -7.30
N HIS A 113 -9.06 11.23 -7.37
CA HIS A 113 -7.78 11.15 -8.07
C HIS A 113 -7.59 9.80 -8.77
N LEU A 114 -8.66 9.05 -9.06
CA LEU A 114 -8.58 7.83 -9.88
C LEU A 114 -7.94 8.13 -11.25
N ASP A 115 -8.32 9.26 -11.86
CA ASP A 115 -7.65 9.80 -13.05
C ASP A 115 -6.18 10.18 -12.84
N LYS A 116 -5.79 10.70 -11.67
CA LYS A 116 -4.38 11.01 -11.40
C LYS A 116 -3.55 9.74 -11.13
N LEU A 117 -4.15 8.73 -10.52
CA LEU A 117 -3.54 7.41 -10.36
C LEU A 117 -3.37 6.73 -11.72
N ARG A 118 -4.39 6.82 -12.58
CA ARG A 118 -4.31 6.38 -13.98
C ARG A 118 -3.21 7.11 -14.74
N ARG A 119 -3.16 8.45 -14.65
CA ARG A 119 -2.05 9.25 -15.20
C ARG A 119 -0.69 8.91 -14.60
N PHE A 120 -0.61 8.56 -13.32
CA PHE A 120 0.63 8.09 -12.68
C PHE A 120 1.09 6.75 -13.27
N CYS A 121 0.17 5.81 -13.49
CA CYS A 121 0.47 4.55 -14.19
C CYS A 121 0.88 4.80 -15.65
N GLU A 122 0.28 5.78 -16.32
CA GLU A 122 0.61 6.17 -17.70
C GLU A 122 1.93 6.97 -17.80
N ALA A 123 2.28 7.77 -16.79
CA ALA A 123 3.40 8.70 -16.78
C ALA A 123 4.75 8.09 -16.34
N ARG A 124 5.04 6.87 -16.81
CA ARG A 124 6.31 6.11 -16.62
C ARG A 124 6.32 5.17 -15.42
N LEU A 125 5.68 4.02 -15.58
CA LEU A 125 6.15 2.82 -14.92
C LEU A 125 7.46 2.37 -15.60
N PRO A 126 8.54 2.06 -14.84
CA PRO A 126 9.78 1.58 -15.42
C PRO A 126 9.56 0.27 -16.20
N PRO A 127 10.39 -0.03 -17.22
CA PRO A 127 10.36 -1.34 -17.88
C PRO A 127 10.51 -2.46 -16.83
N GLY A 128 9.52 -3.36 -16.75
CA GLY A 128 9.50 -4.49 -15.80
C GLY A 128 8.67 -4.29 -14.53
N PHE A 129 7.90 -3.21 -14.41
CA PHE A 129 6.83 -3.11 -13.42
C PHE A 129 5.64 -4.01 -13.85
N PRO A 130 5.10 -4.89 -12.99
CA PRO A 130 4.03 -5.83 -13.36
C PRO A 130 2.70 -5.14 -13.67
#